data_AF-A0A0Q5K5R7-F1
#
_entry.id   AF-A0A0Q5K5R7-F1
#
_cell.length_a   1.000
_cell.length_b   1.000
_cell.length_c   1.000
_cell.angle_alpha   90.00
_cell.angle_beta   90.00
_cell.angle_gamma   90.00
#
_symmetry.space_group_name_H-M   'P 1'
#
loop_
_entity.id
_entity.type
_entity.pdbx_description
1 polymer ?
#
loop_
_entity_poly.entity_id
_entity_poly.type
_entity_poly.pdbx_seq_one_letter_code
_entity_poly.pdbx_strand_id
1 'polypeptide(L)'
;MTMWPEWLAPLALLAHTDNPERQASLSRGILAHLMGRPVPLSVQQDPVWPHLLSCLPPRPPRGAKWPWVGAYEEPFLYVLMPADGMDLEESQWLRLTAEACDTEVTLLGWTVLHEDQFCLSIKPQYYREAGERVPEFLWAFQGLCRLDCPPEEAQRVCQAWSAPMLLAAITVAYEKQHVLTRSPWLYVMGILRNWERSQANWTRQLEASSGPLQGPGIAHDEAPAA
;
A
#
# COMPACT_ATOMS: atom_id res chain seq x y z
N MET A 1 -22.37 16.35 -3.68
CA MET A 1 -20.99 16.67 -4.11
C MET A 1 -20.49 17.81 -3.23
N THR A 2 -19.87 17.48 -2.10
CA THR A 2 -19.13 18.46 -1.28
C THR A 2 -17.66 18.31 -1.63
N MET A 3 -17.08 19.40 -2.12
CA MET A 3 -15.71 19.45 -2.61
C MET A 3 -14.72 19.37 -1.44
N TRP A 4 -13.84 18.38 -1.48
CA TRP A 4 -12.64 18.20 -0.64
C TRP A 4 -11.90 19.49 -0.20
N PRO A 5 -11.78 20.56 -1.02
CA PRO A 5 -11.13 21.81 -0.63
C PRO A 5 -11.73 22.56 0.58
N GLU A 6 -13.03 22.43 0.89
CA GLU A 6 -13.65 23.25 1.94
C GLU A 6 -13.27 22.81 3.37
N TRP A 7 -12.89 21.54 3.58
CA TRP A 7 -12.62 21.01 4.92
C TRP A 7 -11.17 21.20 5.37
N LEU A 8 -10.29 21.51 4.43
CA LEU A 8 -8.91 21.93 4.70
C LEU A 8 -8.80 23.45 4.87
N ALA A 9 -9.90 24.20 4.70
CA ALA A 9 -9.90 25.66 4.85
C ALA A 9 -9.35 26.13 6.22
N PRO A 10 -9.64 25.47 7.36
CA PRO A 10 -9.04 25.83 8.65
C PRO A 10 -7.52 25.63 8.68
N LEU A 11 -6.99 24.62 7.96
CA LEU A 11 -5.54 24.41 7.84
C LEU A 11 -4.91 25.46 6.91
N ALA A 12 -5.62 25.91 5.88
CA ALA A 12 -5.19 27.02 5.04
C ALA A 12 -5.17 28.35 5.81
N LEU A 13 -6.14 28.59 6.71
CA LEU A 13 -6.17 29.77 7.59
C LEU A 13 -4.99 29.78 8.58
N LEU A 14 -4.51 28.59 9.00
CA LEU A 14 -3.34 28.47 9.87
C LEU A 14 -2.01 28.70 9.14
N ALA A 15 -1.97 28.64 7.80
CA ALA A 15 -0.74 28.83 7.01
C ALA A 15 -0.12 30.24 7.16
N HIS A 16 -0.90 31.22 7.65
CA HIS A 16 -0.49 32.60 7.84
C HIS A 16 -0.20 32.95 9.32
N THR A 17 0.00 31.95 10.19
CA THR A 17 0.29 32.17 11.61
C THR A 17 1.78 32.41 11.83
N ASP A 18 2.16 33.52 12.46
CA ASP A 18 3.57 33.89 12.69
C ASP A 18 4.32 32.98 13.69
N ASN A 19 3.61 32.12 14.42
CA ASN A 19 4.19 31.20 15.39
C ASN A 19 4.08 29.74 14.90
N PRO A 20 5.20 29.11 14.47
CA PRO A 20 5.19 27.77 13.89
C PRO A 20 4.86 26.67 14.89
N GLU A 21 5.21 26.85 16.17
CA GLU A 21 4.87 25.87 17.22
C GLU A 21 3.38 25.88 17.52
N ARG A 22 2.80 27.08 17.60
CA ARG A 22 1.36 27.28 17.76
C ARG A 22 0.59 26.75 16.54
N GLN A 23 1.09 27.03 15.33
CA GLN A 23 0.54 26.49 14.09
C GLN A 23 0.53 24.96 14.08
N ALA A 24 1.64 24.32 14.42
CA ALA A 24 1.75 22.87 14.46
C ALA A 24 0.83 22.25 15.53
N SER A 25 0.69 22.90 16.69
CA SER A 25 -0.23 22.51 17.77
C SER A 25 -1.69 22.59 17.31
N LEU A 26 -2.11 23.73 16.74
CA LEU A 26 -3.46 23.94 16.22
C LEU A 26 -3.78 23.00 15.05
N SER A 27 -2.83 22.77 14.15
CA SER A 27 -2.98 21.84 13.02
C SER A 27 -3.20 20.41 13.50
N ARG A 28 -2.42 19.97 14.51
CA ARG A 28 -2.63 18.66 15.16
C ARG A 28 -3.98 18.58 15.86
N GLY A 29 -4.44 19.66 16.47
CA GLY A 29 -5.76 19.71 17.09
C GLY A 29 -6.92 19.64 16.08
N ILE A 30 -6.82 20.34 14.95
CA ILE A 30 -7.78 20.26 13.84
C ILE A 30 -7.84 18.83 13.30
N LEU A 31 -6.68 18.23 13.03
CA LEU A 31 -6.60 16.85 12.55
C LEU A 31 -7.17 15.87 13.59
N ALA A 32 -6.85 16.03 14.88
CA ALA A 32 -7.42 15.22 15.95
C ALA A 32 -8.96 15.37 16.01
N HIS A 33 -9.49 16.58 15.85
CA HIS A 33 -10.92 16.85 15.82
C HIS A 33 -11.61 16.17 14.62
N LEU A 34 -11.05 16.32 13.42
CA LEU A 34 -11.54 15.68 12.20
C LEU A 34 -11.49 14.14 12.28
N MET A 35 -10.43 13.59 12.88
CA MET A 35 -10.27 12.14 13.13
C MET A 35 -11.10 11.62 14.31
N GLY A 36 -11.90 12.46 14.97
CA GLY A 36 -12.72 12.07 16.12
C GLY A 36 -11.92 11.77 17.40
N ARG A 37 -10.61 12.03 17.41
CA ARG A 37 -9.70 11.81 18.54
C ARG A 37 -9.83 12.92 19.59
N PRO A 38 -9.42 12.66 20.84
CA PRO A 38 -9.32 13.71 21.85
C PRO A 38 -8.31 14.78 21.42
N VAL A 39 -8.75 16.04 21.46
CA VAL A 39 -7.91 17.20 21.15
C VAL A 39 -7.08 17.56 22.39
N PRO A 40 -5.76 17.82 22.27
CA PRO A 40 -4.94 18.21 23.42
C PRO A 40 -5.48 19.44 24.16
N LEU A 41 -5.38 19.45 25.49
CA LEU A 41 -5.81 20.56 26.34
C LEU A 41 -5.17 21.90 25.95
N SER A 42 -3.89 21.88 25.57
CA SER A 42 -3.17 23.06 25.09
C SER A 42 -3.80 23.71 23.86
N VAL A 43 -4.46 22.92 23.02
CA VAL A 43 -5.19 23.42 21.84
C VAL A 43 -6.57 23.92 22.22
N GLN A 44 -7.25 23.23 23.14
CA GLN A 44 -8.58 23.66 23.62
C GLN A 44 -8.55 25.03 24.33
N GLN A 45 -7.40 25.38 24.93
CA GLN A 45 -7.16 26.65 25.61
C GLN A 45 -6.72 27.77 24.65
N ASP A 46 -6.44 27.47 23.38
CA ASP A 46 -6.02 28.49 22.42
C ASP A 46 -7.21 29.43 22.08
N PRO A 47 -7.04 30.76 22.14
CA PRO A 47 -8.13 31.71 21.87
C PRO A 47 -8.76 31.59 20.48
N VAL A 48 -8.02 31.08 19.49
CA VAL A 48 -8.46 30.95 18.10
C VAL A 48 -9.23 29.64 17.89
N TRP A 49 -9.12 28.69 18.83
CA TRP A 49 -9.72 27.37 18.72
C TRP A 49 -11.25 27.36 18.53
N PRO A 50 -12.06 28.16 19.25
CA PRO A 50 -13.50 28.22 19.02
C PRO A 50 -13.88 28.71 17.62
N HIS A 51 -13.08 29.63 17.05
CA HIS A 51 -13.30 30.14 15.70
C HIS A 51 -12.98 29.07 14.66
N LEU A 52 -11.86 28.34 14.82
CA LEU A 52 -11.50 27.21 13.97
C LEU A 52 -12.56 26.10 14.01
N LEU A 53 -13.11 25.81 15.19
CA LEU A 53 -14.21 24.86 15.35
C LEU A 53 -15.48 25.28 14.61
N SER A 54 -15.79 26.58 14.56
CA SER A 54 -16.97 27.08 13.83
C SER A 54 -16.85 26.93 12.31
N CYS A 55 -15.61 26.83 11.80
CA CYS A 55 -15.31 26.57 10.40
C CYS A 55 -15.22 25.06 10.07
N LEU A 56 -15.17 24.20 11.09
CA LEU A 56 -15.14 22.75 10.94
C LEU A 56 -16.58 22.23 10.93
N PRO A 57 -16.86 21.15 10.18
CA PRO A 57 -18.19 20.55 10.22
C PRO A 57 -18.50 20.08 11.66
N PRO A 58 -19.78 20.04 12.06
CA PRO A 58 -20.15 19.67 13.42
C PRO A 58 -19.72 18.24 13.73
N ARG A 59 -19.08 18.04 14.88
CA ARG A 59 -18.67 16.71 15.35
C ARG A 59 -19.90 15.81 15.41
N PRO A 60 -19.87 14.59 14.82
CA PRO A 60 -20.99 13.69 14.89
C PRO A 60 -21.23 13.33 16.37
N PRO A 61 -22.49 13.11 16.76
CA PRO A 61 -22.82 12.75 18.15
C PRO A 61 -22.00 11.55 18.60
N ARG A 62 -21.68 11.46 19.90
CA ARG A 62 -20.87 10.34 20.44
C ARG A 62 -21.53 9.01 20.04
N GLY A 63 -20.81 8.22 19.22
CA GLY A 63 -21.29 6.95 18.67
C GLY A 63 -21.78 7.00 17.23
N ALA A 64 -22.03 8.18 16.67
CA ALA A 64 -22.28 8.36 15.24
C ALA A 64 -20.95 8.50 14.49
N LYS A 65 -20.76 7.66 13.47
CA LYS A 65 -19.66 7.78 12.52
C LYS A 65 -19.95 8.97 11.61
N TRP A 66 -18.94 9.79 11.29
CA TRP A 66 -19.08 10.81 10.25
C TRP A 66 -19.60 10.17 8.96
N PRO A 67 -20.42 10.86 8.14
CA PRO A 67 -20.96 10.29 6.89
C PRO A 67 -19.88 9.84 5.87
N TRP A 68 -18.62 10.25 6.07
CA TRP A 68 -17.42 9.87 5.30
C TRP A 68 -16.38 9.12 6.14
N VAL A 69 -16.56 9.03 7.46
CA VAL A 69 -15.99 7.94 8.29
C VAL A 69 -16.99 6.77 8.28
N GLY A 70 -17.74 6.63 7.19
CA GLY A 70 -18.33 5.36 6.82
C GLY A 70 -17.18 4.41 6.56
N ALA A 71 -16.94 3.51 7.52
CA ALA A 71 -16.23 2.24 7.38
C ALA A 71 -15.43 2.08 6.07
N TYR A 72 -14.34 2.85 5.89
CA TYR A 72 -13.24 2.28 5.15
C TYR A 72 -12.64 1.28 6.13
N GLU A 73 -13.26 0.09 6.23
CA GLU A 73 -12.50 -1.05 6.67
C GLU A 73 -11.27 -1.06 5.79
N GLU A 74 -10.08 -0.90 6.39
CA GLU A 74 -8.85 -1.10 5.64
C GLU A 74 -9.00 -2.46 4.94
N PRO A 75 -8.87 -2.50 3.61
CA PRO A 75 -9.10 -3.73 2.87
C PRO A 75 -8.15 -4.77 3.44
N PHE A 76 -8.69 -5.96 3.70
CA PHE A 76 -7.93 -7.11 4.16
C PHE A 76 -7.51 -7.96 2.98
N LEU A 77 -6.38 -8.63 3.15
CA LEU A 77 -5.90 -9.64 2.23
C LEU A 77 -6.19 -11.02 2.84
N TYR A 78 -6.68 -11.95 2.01
CA TYR A 78 -6.72 -13.36 2.37
C TYR A 78 -5.43 -14.04 1.94
N VAL A 79 -4.76 -14.68 2.90
CA VAL A 79 -3.63 -15.57 2.63
C VAL A 79 -4.10 -16.99 2.86
N LEU A 80 -4.07 -17.82 1.82
CA LEU A 80 -4.44 -19.22 1.93
C LEU A 80 -3.50 -19.93 2.91
N MET A 81 -4.08 -20.65 3.88
CA MET A 81 -3.32 -21.40 4.86
C MET A 81 -2.92 -22.77 4.30
N PRO A 82 -1.70 -23.26 4.53
CA PRO A 82 -1.37 -24.64 4.23
C PRO A 82 -2.25 -25.55 5.11
N ALA A 83 -3.05 -26.40 4.47
CA ALA A 83 -3.98 -27.30 5.15
C ALA A 83 -3.26 -28.45 5.88
N ASP A 84 -2.01 -28.73 5.50
CA ASP A 84 -1.25 -29.88 6.01
C ASP A 84 -0.56 -29.55 7.34
N GLY A 85 -0.93 -30.29 8.39
CA GLY A 85 -0.20 -30.34 9.65
C GLY A 85 -0.48 -29.22 10.66
N MET A 86 -1.46 -28.34 10.39
CA MET A 86 -1.94 -27.36 11.37
C MET A 86 -3.37 -27.66 11.79
N ASP A 87 -3.61 -27.69 13.11
CA ASP A 87 -4.96 -27.73 13.68
C ASP A 87 -5.52 -26.30 13.64
N LEU A 88 -6.37 -26.02 12.65
CA LEU A 88 -6.91 -24.69 12.36
C LEU A 88 -8.38 -24.60 12.78
N GLU A 89 -8.68 -23.61 13.61
CA GLU A 89 -10.06 -23.23 13.96
C GLU A 89 -10.43 -21.89 13.31
N GLU A 90 -11.70 -21.64 13.06
CA GLU A 90 -12.18 -20.33 12.61
C GLU A 90 -12.09 -19.30 13.75
N SER A 91 -11.81 -18.03 13.42
CA SER A 91 -11.69 -16.94 14.40
C SER A 91 -10.55 -17.12 15.42
N GLN A 92 -9.48 -17.79 15.02
CA GLN A 92 -8.25 -17.96 15.77
C GLN A 92 -7.24 -16.87 15.38
N TRP A 93 -6.67 -16.17 16.36
CA TRP A 93 -5.56 -15.24 16.11
C TRP A 93 -4.26 -16.01 15.91
N LEU A 94 -3.59 -15.79 14.79
CA LEU A 94 -2.34 -16.45 14.46
C LEU A 94 -1.23 -15.46 14.16
N ARG A 95 -0.03 -15.83 14.61
CA ARG A 95 1.25 -15.26 14.21
C ARG A 95 2.06 -16.37 13.54
N LEU A 96 2.30 -16.22 12.25
CA LEU A 96 3.02 -17.20 11.44
C LEU A 96 4.29 -16.55 10.89
N THR A 97 5.32 -17.36 10.68
CA THR A 97 6.47 -16.95 9.87
C THR A 97 6.37 -17.71 8.56
N ALA A 98 6.43 -16.98 7.44
CA ALA A 98 6.40 -17.53 6.10
C ALA A 98 7.56 -16.96 5.29
N GLU A 99 8.09 -17.73 4.34
CA GLU A 99 9.02 -17.19 3.36
C GLU A 99 8.24 -16.59 2.18
N ALA A 100 8.55 -15.34 1.85
CA ALA A 100 8.05 -14.66 0.66
C ALA A 100 9.24 -14.08 -0.09
N CYS A 101 9.50 -14.56 -1.32
CA CYS A 101 10.61 -14.12 -2.17
C CYS A 101 11.96 -14.14 -1.43
N ASP A 102 12.35 -15.29 -0.88
CA ASP A 102 13.61 -15.50 -0.13
C ASP A 102 13.79 -14.62 1.12
N THR A 103 12.69 -14.03 1.61
CA THR A 103 12.67 -13.23 2.83
C THR A 103 11.67 -13.82 3.82
N GLU A 104 12.09 -14.06 5.06
CA GLU A 104 11.16 -14.40 6.13
C GLU A 104 10.26 -13.20 6.45
N VAL A 105 8.96 -13.43 6.43
CA VAL A 105 7.93 -12.45 6.75
C VAL A 105 7.02 -13.00 7.83
N THR A 106 6.80 -12.22 8.87
CA THR A 106 5.78 -12.51 9.87
C THR A 106 4.40 -12.14 9.32
N LEU A 107 3.44 -13.06 9.40
CA LEU A 107 2.04 -12.85 9.08
C LEU A 107 1.21 -12.81 10.36
N LEU A 108 0.42 -11.74 10.53
CA LEU A 108 -0.46 -11.53 11.68
C LEU A 108 -1.90 -11.37 11.20
N GLY A 109 -2.80 -12.21 11.71
CA GLY A 109 -4.21 -12.14 11.34
C GLY A 109 -5.12 -13.11 12.07
N TRP A 110 -6.39 -13.05 11.70
CA TRP A 110 -7.41 -13.98 12.16
C TRP A 110 -7.65 -15.05 11.10
N THR A 111 -7.78 -16.30 11.51
CA THR A 111 -8.27 -17.35 10.63
C THR A 111 -9.75 -17.12 10.31
N VAL A 112 -10.09 -17.33 9.04
CA VAL A 112 -11.44 -17.18 8.51
C VAL A 112 -11.70 -18.28 7.51
N LEU A 113 -12.94 -18.73 7.40
CA LEU A 113 -13.33 -19.66 6.37
C LEU A 113 -13.76 -18.89 5.12
N HIS A 114 -13.09 -19.12 4.00
CA HIS A 114 -13.42 -18.51 2.71
C HIS A 114 -13.39 -19.58 1.63
N GLU A 115 -14.50 -19.76 0.90
CA GLU A 115 -14.66 -20.78 -0.14
C GLU A 115 -14.26 -22.20 0.35
N ASP A 116 -14.73 -22.57 1.55
CA ASP A 116 -14.43 -23.85 2.23
C ASP A 116 -12.93 -24.10 2.51
N GLN A 117 -12.11 -23.05 2.46
CA GLN A 117 -10.69 -23.08 2.76
C GLN A 117 -10.36 -22.13 3.91
N PHE A 118 -9.49 -22.58 4.82
CA PHE A 118 -8.97 -21.71 5.86
C PHE A 118 -8.01 -20.68 5.25
N CYS A 119 -8.32 -19.42 5.47
CA CYS A 119 -7.50 -18.29 5.10
C CYS A 119 -7.09 -17.51 6.36
N LEU A 120 -5.93 -16.87 6.30
CA LEU A 120 -5.55 -15.84 7.26
C LEU A 120 -5.99 -14.48 6.71
N SER A 121 -6.93 -13.84 7.39
CA SER A 121 -7.31 -12.44 7.12
C SER A 121 -6.28 -11.51 7.76
N ILE A 122 -5.55 -10.77 6.93
CA ILE A 122 -4.50 -9.85 7.40
C ILE A 122 -4.83 -8.40 7.03
N LYS A 123 -4.57 -7.47 7.96
CA LYS A 123 -4.76 -6.02 7.82
C LYS A 123 -3.57 -5.29 8.44
N PRO A 124 -3.10 -4.15 7.90
CA PRO A 124 -2.00 -3.38 8.50
C PRO A 124 -2.23 -2.94 9.94
N GLN A 125 -3.48 -2.71 10.33
CA GLN A 125 -3.84 -2.44 11.71
C GLN A 125 -3.28 -3.49 12.69
N TYR A 126 -3.34 -4.78 12.35
CA TYR A 126 -2.86 -5.88 13.18
C TYR A 126 -1.37 -5.79 13.51
N TYR A 127 -0.56 -5.38 12.52
CA TYR A 127 0.87 -5.19 12.70
C TYR A 127 1.18 -3.96 13.52
N ARG A 128 0.47 -2.85 13.27
CA ARG A 128 0.65 -1.60 14.03
C ARG A 128 0.30 -1.80 15.51
N GLU A 129 -0.76 -2.56 15.79
CA GLU A 129 -1.18 -2.89 17.16
C GLU A 129 -0.19 -3.83 17.85
N ALA A 130 0.41 -4.76 17.12
CA ALA A 130 1.45 -5.65 17.62
C ALA A 130 2.85 -5.00 17.74
N GLY A 131 3.03 -3.76 17.27
CA GLY A 131 4.33 -3.10 17.20
C GLY A 131 5.28 -3.68 16.15
N GLU A 132 4.74 -4.40 15.16
CA GLU A 132 5.49 -5.09 14.11
C GLU A 132 5.53 -4.27 12.82
N ARG A 133 6.55 -4.52 11.99
CA ARG A 133 6.64 -3.88 10.68
C ARG A 133 5.54 -4.43 9.77
N VAL A 134 4.76 -3.54 9.16
CA VAL A 134 3.77 -3.92 8.15
C VAL A 134 4.50 -4.42 6.89
N PRO A 135 4.20 -5.62 6.38
CA PRO A 135 4.82 -6.17 5.18
C PRO A 135 4.59 -5.32 3.93
N GLU A 136 5.59 -5.27 3.04
CA GLU A 136 5.54 -4.44 1.83
C GLU A 136 4.44 -4.88 0.85
N PHE A 137 4.20 -6.19 0.72
CA PHE A 137 3.11 -6.68 -0.12
C PHE A 137 1.73 -6.20 0.38
N LEU A 138 1.57 -6.03 1.69
CA LEU A 138 0.31 -5.57 2.28
C LEU A 138 0.12 -4.06 2.05
N TRP A 139 1.22 -3.30 2.03
CA TRP A 139 1.21 -1.91 1.56
C TRP A 139 0.87 -1.80 0.07
N ALA A 140 1.41 -2.68 -0.76
CA ALA A 140 1.10 -2.72 -2.18
C ALA A 140 -0.39 -3.01 -2.41
N PHE A 141 -0.93 -4.00 -1.72
CA PHE A 141 -2.36 -4.33 -1.75
C PHE A 141 -3.24 -3.13 -1.37
N GLN A 142 -2.94 -2.47 -0.24
CA GLN A 142 -3.68 -1.26 0.15
C GLN A 142 -3.54 -0.13 -0.85
N GLY A 143 -2.36 0.07 -1.41
CA GLY A 143 -2.10 1.07 -2.43
C GLY A 143 -2.96 0.85 -3.67
N LEU A 144 -3.07 -0.39 -4.14
CA LEU A 144 -3.95 -0.75 -5.25
C LEU A 144 -5.42 -0.48 -4.92
N CYS A 145 -5.91 -0.94 -3.77
CA CYS A 145 -7.30 -0.74 -3.38
C CYS A 145 -7.68 0.75 -3.28
N ARG A 146 -6.77 1.58 -2.77
CA ARG A 146 -6.98 3.03 -2.70
C ARG A 146 -6.87 3.75 -4.04
N LEU A 147 -6.30 3.09 -5.07
CA LEU A 147 -6.35 3.53 -6.47
C LEU A 147 -7.57 2.96 -7.21
N ASP A 148 -8.61 2.59 -6.45
CA ASP A 148 -9.87 2.00 -6.90
C ASP A 148 -9.73 0.64 -7.60
N CYS A 149 -8.69 -0.14 -7.26
CA CYS A 149 -8.58 -1.53 -7.69
C CYS A 149 -9.49 -2.43 -6.83
N PRO A 150 -10.35 -3.29 -7.42
CA PRO A 150 -11.12 -4.26 -6.66
C PRO A 150 -10.21 -5.18 -5.82
N PRO A 151 -10.57 -5.53 -4.57
CA PRO A 151 -9.72 -6.35 -3.69
C PRO A 151 -9.27 -7.69 -4.32
N GLU A 152 -10.17 -8.38 -5.02
CA GLU A 152 -9.89 -9.63 -5.71
C GLU A 152 -8.80 -9.46 -6.78
N GLU A 153 -8.86 -8.37 -7.55
CA GLU A 153 -7.83 -8.06 -8.55
C GLU A 153 -6.54 -7.58 -7.91
N ALA A 154 -6.62 -6.76 -6.85
CA ALA A 154 -5.45 -6.33 -6.11
C ALA A 154 -4.68 -7.52 -5.54
N GLN A 155 -5.39 -8.54 -5.04
CA GLN A 155 -4.80 -9.79 -4.58
C GLN A 155 -4.09 -10.53 -5.72
N ARG A 156 -4.74 -10.73 -6.87
CA ARG A 156 -4.09 -11.38 -8.04
C ARG A 156 -2.85 -10.63 -8.51
N VAL A 157 -2.91 -9.30 -8.53
CA VAL A 157 -1.77 -8.46 -8.91
C VAL A 157 -0.62 -8.57 -7.90
N CYS A 158 -0.92 -8.60 -6.60
CA CYS A 158 0.08 -8.81 -5.55
C CYS A 158 0.72 -10.21 -5.59
N GLN A 159 0.02 -11.22 -6.10
CA GLN A 159 0.57 -12.56 -6.32
C GLN A 159 1.47 -12.63 -7.57
N ALA A 160 1.17 -11.83 -8.59
CA ALA A 160 1.88 -11.88 -9.87
C ALA A 160 3.17 -11.03 -9.92
N TRP A 161 3.31 -10.05 -9.02
CA TRP A 161 4.41 -9.08 -9.06
C TRP A 161 5.06 -8.89 -7.70
N SER A 162 6.37 -8.59 -7.69
CA SER A 162 7.08 -8.32 -6.44
C SER A 162 6.60 -7.02 -5.78
N ALA A 163 6.53 -7.02 -4.44
CA ALA A 163 6.11 -5.86 -3.67
C ALA A 163 6.90 -4.58 -4.00
N PRO A 164 8.23 -4.60 -4.18
CA PRO A 164 8.99 -3.40 -4.56
C PRO A 164 8.56 -2.81 -5.90
N MET A 165 8.32 -3.66 -6.92
CA MET A 165 7.86 -3.21 -8.23
C MET A 165 6.45 -2.61 -8.15
N LEU A 166 5.57 -3.26 -7.40
CA LEU A 166 4.21 -2.77 -7.19
C LEU A 166 4.21 -1.42 -6.50
N LEU A 167 4.93 -1.27 -5.39
CA LEU A 167 5.02 -0.02 -4.65
C LEU A 167 5.57 1.11 -5.53
N ALA A 168 6.59 0.83 -6.34
CA ALA A 168 7.12 1.82 -7.28
C ALA A 168 6.07 2.28 -8.31
N ALA A 169 5.33 1.34 -8.92
CA ALA A 169 4.29 1.69 -9.89
C ALA A 169 3.10 2.43 -9.24
N ILE A 170 2.70 2.01 -8.04
CA ILE A 170 1.64 2.63 -7.24
C ILE A 170 2.00 4.08 -6.90
N THR A 171 3.23 4.33 -6.44
CA THR A 171 3.71 5.69 -6.13
C THR A 171 3.62 6.60 -7.35
N VAL A 172 4.09 6.13 -8.52
CA VAL A 172 4.00 6.90 -9.77
C VAL A 172 2.54 7.16 -10.17
N ALA A 173 1.65 6.20 -9.99
CA ALA A 173 0.22 6.37 -10.28
C ALA A 173 -0.44 7.37 -9.33
N TYR A 174 -0.09 7.36 -8.04
CA TYR A 174 -0.56 8.33 -7.06
C TYR A 174 -0.14 9.77 -7.39
N GLU A 175 1.13 9.98 -7.72
CA GLU A 175 1.66 11.29 -8.09
C GLU A 175 0.93 11.87 -9.31
N LYS A 176 0.54 11.01 -10.25
CA LYS A 176 -0.12 11.40 -11.50
C LYS A 176 -1.65 11.35 -11.44
N GLN A 177 -2.25 10.91 -10.35
CA GLN A 177 -3.70 10.63 -10.29
C GLN A 177 -4.56 11.81 -10.76
N HIS A 178 -4.13 13.05 -10.51
CA HIS A 178 -4.86 14.28 -10.86
C HIS A 178 -4.87 14.58 -12.37
N VAL A 179 -3.95 13.99 -13.14
CA VAL A 179 -3.83 14.19 -14.60
C VAL A 179 -4.21 12.95 -15.40
N LEU A 180 -4.54 11.84 -14.74
CA LEU A 180 -4.96 10.62 -15.41
C LEU A 180 -6.41 10.75 -15.88
N THR A 181 -6.63 10.50 -17.17
CA THR A 181 -7.97 10.45 -17.79
C THR A 181 -8.66 9.09 -17.63
N ARG A 182 -7.92 8.07 -17.21
CA ARG A 182 -8.39 6.71 -16.95
C ARG A 182 -8.18 6.34 -15.49
N SER A 183 -8.78 5.23 -15.07
CA SER A 183 -8.63 4.69 -13.72
C SER A 183 -7.14 4.56 -13.31
N PRO A 184 -6.74 5.10 -12.14
CA PRO A 184 -5.36 5.08 -11.69
C PRO A 184 -4.75 3.69 -11.54
N TRP A 185 -5.51 2.67 -11.09
CA TRP A 185 -4.97 1.31 -11.01
C TRP A 185 -4.73 0.69 -12.40
N LEU A 186 -5.50 1.04 -13.43
CA LEU A 186 -5.21 0.61 -14.81
C LEU A 186 -3.90 1.23 -15.32
N TYR A 187 -3.55 2.43 -14.83
CA TYR A 187 -2.26 3.04 -15.13
C TYR A 187 -1.10 2.26 -14.47
N VAL A 188 -1.28 1.79 -13.23
CA VAL A 188 -0.34 0.86 -12.56
C VAL A 188 -0.12 -0.38 -13.44
N MET A 189 -1.18 -1.02 -13.91
CA MET A 189 -1.06 -2.19 -14.81
C MET A 189 -0.34 -1.87 -16.12
N GLY A 190 -0.51 -0.65 -16.66
CA GLY A 190 0.24 -0.18 -17.82
C GLY A 190 1.75 -0.09 -17.56
N ILE A 191 2.15 0.42 -16.39
CA ILE A 191 3.55 0.49 -15.96
C ILE A 191 4.13 -0.93 -15.84
N LEU A 192 3.44 -1.82 -15.13
CA LEU A 192 3.89 -3.20 -14.90
C LEU A 192 4.11 -3.95 -16.22
N ARG A 193 3.13 -3.92 -17.14
CA ARG A 193 3.24 -4.56 -18.46
C ARG A 193 4.37 -3.98 -19.30
N ASN A 194 4.67 -2.70 -19.17
CA ASN A 194 5.80 -2.09 -19.86
C ASN A 194 7.15 -2.58 -19.31
N TRP A 195 7.24 -2.79 -17.99
CA TRP A 195 8.42 -3.41 -17.38
C TRP A 195 8.63 -4.84 -17.85
N GLU A 196 7.60 -5.68 -17.88
CA GLU A 196 7.72 -7.06 -18.38
C GLU A 196 8.18 -7.10 -19.84
N ARG A 197 7.63 -6.22 -20.70
CA ARG A 197 8.11 -6.11 -22.10
C ARG A 197 9.56 -5.66 -22.19
N SER A 198 9.97 -4.71 -21.34
CA SER A 198 11.34 -4.20 -21.31
C SER A 198 12.33 -5.26 -20.85
N GLN A 199 11.97 -6.04 -19.82
CA GLN A 199 12.73 -7.20 -19.35
C GLN A 199 12.85 -8.25 -20.45
N ALA A 200 11.73 -8.67 -21.06
CA ALA A 200 11.73 -9.66 -22.14
C ALA A 200 12.57 -9.22 -23.34
N ASN A 201 12.53 -7.95 -23.71
CA ASN A 201 13.36 -7.42 -24.79
C ASN A 201 14.85 -7.41 -24.43
N TRP A 202 15.19 -7.06 -23.18
CA TRP A 202 16.57 -7.09 -22.69
C TRP A 202 17.12 -8.51 -22.64
N THR A 203 16.35 -9.49 -22.15
CA THR A 203 16.74 -10.91 -22.14
C THR A 203 16.98 -11.43 -23.56
N ARG A 204 16.09 -11.13 -24.51
CA ARG A 204 16.31 -11.49 -25.92
C ARG A 204 17.54 -10.82 -26.52
N GLN A 205 17.82 -9.56 -26.17
CA GLN A 205 19.04 -8.88 -26.61
C GLN A 205 20.28 -9.54 -26.03
N LEU A 206 20.25 -9.94 -24.76
CA LEU A 206 21.33 -10.68 -24.12
C LEU A 206 21.55 -12.03 -24.81
N GLU A 207 20.49 -12.81 -25.04
CA GLU A 207 20.56 -14.10 -25.75
C GLU A 207 21.09 -13.94 -27.17
N ALA A 208 20.62 -12.92 -27.91
CA ALA A 208 21.09 -12.62 -29.26
C ALA A 208 22.54 -12.13 -29.29
N SER A 209 22.97 -11.39 -28.26
CA SER A 209 24.37 -10.95 -28.09
C SER A 209 25.28 -12.05 -27.54
N SER A 210 24.70 -13.15 -27.03
CA SER A 210 25.41 -14.34 -26.53
C SER A 210 25.51 -15.45 -27.59
N GLY A 211 25.39 -15.09 -28.88
CA GLY A 211 25.61 -16.01 -30.01
C GLY A 211 26.96 -16.75 -29.91
N PRO A 212 27.07 -17.95 -30.53
CA PRO A 212 28.13 -18.90 -30.23
C PRO A 212 29.50 -18.27 -30.45
N LEU A 213 30.40 -18.45 -29.49
CA LEU A 213 31.83 -18.19 -29.67
C LEU A 213 32.33 -19.02 -30.86
N GLN A 214 32.24 -18.48 -32.07
CA GLN A 214 33.15 -18.82 -33.14
C GLN A 214 34.51 -18.27 -32.71
N GLY A 215 35.21 -19.06 -31.89
CA GLY A 215 36.62 -18.86 -31.65
C GLY A 215 37.36 -18.80 -32.99
N PRO A 216 38.42 -18.00 -33.10
CA PRO A 216 39.20 -17.92 -34.32
C PRO A 216 39.67 -19.32 -34.69
N GLY A 217 39.45 -19.71 -35.95
CA GLY A 217 39.89 -20.99 -36.49
C GLY A 217 41.37 -21.20 -36.19
N ILE A 218 41.67 -22.16 -35.32
CA ILE A 218 43.01 -22.69 -35.19
C ILE A 218 43.19 -23.58 -36.41
N ALA A 219 43.99 -23.11 -37.37
CA ALA A 219 44.49 -23.92 -38.44
C ALA A 219 45.21 -25.14 -37.82
N HIS A 220 44.71 -26.34 -38.11
CA HIS A 220 45.51 -27.54 -37.94
C HIS A 220 46.52 -27.58 -39.08
N ASP A 221 47.75 -27.14 -38.80
CA ASP A 221 48.91 -27.50 -39.61
C ASP A 221 49.09 -29.02 -39.52
N GLU A 222 48.92 -29.69 -40.66
CA GLU A 222 49.38 -31.06 -40.86
C GLU A 222 50.91 -31.08 -40.75
N ALA A 223 51.45 -31.71 -39.71
CA ALA A 223 52.85 -32.10 -39.68
C ALA A 223 53.05 -33.33 -40.57
N PRO A 224 54.07 -33.36 -41.47
CA PRO A 224 54.30 -34.50 -42.34
C PRO A 224 54.86 -35.68 -41.55
N ALA A 225 54.33 -36.87 -41.81
CA ALA A 225 54.88 -38.13 -41.35
C ALA A 225 56.25 -38.40 -42.02
N ALA A 226 57.15 -38.99 -41.23
CA ALA A 226 58.47 -39.46 -41.65
C ALA A 226 58.43 -40.57 -42.69
#